data_AF-A0A7Y7D3S4-F1
#
_entry.id   AF-A0A7Y7D3S4-F1
#
_cell.length_a   1.000
_cell.length_b   1.000
_cell.length_c   1.000
_cell.angle_alpha   90.00
_cell.angle_beta   90.00
_cell.angle_gamma   90.00
#
_symmetry.space_group_name_H-M   'P 1'
#
loop_
_entity.id
_entity.type
_entity.pdbx_description
1 polymer ?
#
loop_
_entity_poly.entity_id
_entity_poly.type
_entity_poly.pdbx_seq_one_letter_code
_entity_poly.pdbx_strand_id
1 'polypeptide(L)' 'MAKEHIQPGDRFVKVGHPDTVWIATRLIELPNLPMHVHLMNERDDLEMQTLSEVALIDRKLYQKVATH' A
#
# COMPACT_ATOMS: atom_id res chain seq x y z
N MET A 1 17.10 11.82 3.64
CA MET A 1 15.78 11.73 2.99
C MET A 1 15.23 10.37 3.34
N ALA A 2 14.30 10.28 4.31
CA ALA A 2 13.81 9.00 4.81
C ALA A 2 13.07 8.29 3.66
N LYS A 3 13.66 7.20 3.18
CA LYS A 3 12.98 6.25 2.32
C LYS A 3 11.86 5.69 3.20
N GLU A 4 10.64 6.17 3.03
CA GLU A 4 9.48 5.62 3.75
C GLU A 4 9.27 4.20 3.24
N HIS A 5 10.00 3.26 3.82
CA HIS A 5 9.83 1.84 3.56
C HIS A 5 8.42 1.46 3.98
N ILE A 6 7.66 0.91 3.05
CA ILE A 6 6.33 0.40 3.35
C ILE A 6 6.49 -0.82 4.26
N GLN A 7 5.73 -0.84 5.35
CA GLN A 7 5.72 -1.96 6.28
C GLN A 7 4.37 -2.66 6.27
N PRO A 8 4.33 -3.98 6.50
CA PRO A 8 3.09 -4.67 6.81
C PRO A 8 2.41 -4.01 8.02
N GLY A 9 1.12 -3.71 7.90
CA GLY A 9 0.32 -2.94 8.85
C GLY A 9 0.08 -1.49 8.43
N ASP A 10 0.87 -0.95 7.49
CA ASP A 10 0.64 0.38 6.94
C ASP A 10 -0.70 0.43 6.20
N ARG A 11 -1.41 1.55 6.38
CA ARG A 11 -2.71 1.79 5.74
C ARG A 11 -2.56 2.84 4.66
N PHE A 12 -3.20 2.61 3.52
CA PHE A 12 -3.17 3.47 2.36
C PHE A 12 -4.58 3.70 1.84
N VAL A 13 -4.87 4.91 1.40
CA VAL A 13 -6.13 5.23 0.69
C VAL A 13 -5.80 5.62 -0.73
N LYS A 14 -6.66 5.24 -1.67
CA LYS A 14 -6.52 5.65 -3.07
C LYS A 14 -7.05 7.07 -3.21
N VAL A 15 -6.31 7.96 -3.85
CA VAL A 15 -6.70 9.40 -3.95
C VAL A 15 -8.06 9.58 -4.63
N GLY A 16 -8.41 8.71 -5.59
CA GLY A 16 -9.73 8.73 -6.25
C GLY A 16 -10.86 8.06 -5.46
N HIS A 17 -10.55 7.27 -4.44
CA HIS A 17 -11.52 6.52 -3.63
C HIS A 17 -11.08 6.54 -2.15
N PRO A 18 -11.27 7.67 -1.45
CA PRO A 18 -10.82 7.83 -0.08
C PRO A 18 -11.58 6.92 0.91
N ASP A 19 -12.76 6.43 0.53
CA ASP A 19 -13.56 5.50 1.34
C ASP A 19 -12.96 4.08 1.42
N THR A 20 -12.01 3.76 0.54
CA THR A 20 -11.37 2.45 0.47
C THR A 20 -9.99 2.50 1.11
N VAL A 21 -9.88 1.87 2.28
CA VAL A 21 -8.62 1.73 3.02
C VAL A 21 -7.99 0.39 2.68
N TRP A 22 -6.73 0.44 2.30
CA TRP A 22 -5.90 -0.70 1.91
C TRP A 22 -4.81 -0.91 2.94
N ILE A 23 -4.76 -2.09 3.54
CA ILE A 23 -3.78 -2.46 4.55
C ILE A 23 -2.69 -3.28 3.87
N ALA A 24 -1.43 -2.86 4.00
CA ALA A 24 -0.29 -3.68 3.60
C ALA A 24 -0.20 -4.91 4.49
N THR A 25 -0.37 -6.10 3.91
CA THR A 25 -0.32 -7.36 4.66
C THR A 25 0.99 -8.10 4.46
N ARG A 26 1.62 -7.97 3.28
CA ARG A 26 2.88 -8.67 2.98
C ARG A 26 3.71 -7.87 1.98
N LEU A 27 5.04 -7.89 2.17
CA LEU A 27 6.01 -7.42 1.19
C LEU A 27 6.44 -8.60 0.32
N ILE A 28 6.52 -8.37 -0.99
CA ILE A 28 6.88 -9.35 -2.00
C ILE A 28 8.12 -8.80 -2.71
N GLU A 29 9.26 -9.44 -2.47
CA GLU A 29 10.52 -9.10 -3.13
C GLU A 29 10.72 -10.05 -4.32
N LEU A 30 10.81 -9.48 -5.51
CA LEU A 30 11.05 -10.23 -6.75
C LEU A 30 12.40 -9.82 -7.34
N PRO A 31 13.21 -10.78 -7.80
CA PRO A 31 14.49 -10.46 -8.43
C PRO A 31 14.28 -9.61 -9.68
N ASN A 32 15.02 -8.51 -9.79
CA ASN A 32 14.98 -7.53 -10.89
C ASN A 32 13.70 -6.67 -10.97
N LEU A 33 12.83 -6.69 -9.95
CA LEU A 33 11.66 -5.84 -9.88
C LEU A 33 11.68 -4.98 -8.61
N PRO A 34 11.02 -3.80 -8.62
CA PRO A 34 10.79 -3.05 -7.38
C PRO A 34 10.00 -3.91 -6.39
N MET A 35 10.18 -3.65 -5.09
CA MET A 35 9.42 -4.33 -4.05
C MET A 35 7.92 -4.18 -4.33
N HIS A 36 7.19 -5.29 -4.27
CA HIS A 36 5.74 -5.29 -4.35
C HIS A 36 5.16 -5.45 -2.96
N VAL A 37 3.94 -5.00 -2.78
CA VAL A 37 3.21 -5.01 -1.53
C VAL A 37 1.85 -5.58 -1.81
N HIS A 38 1.51 -6.60 -1.06
CA HIS A 38 0.18 -7.17 -1.02
C HIS A 38 -0.67 -6.31 -0.09
N LEU A 39 -1.77 -5.81 -0.64
CA LEU A 39 -2.74 -4.98 0.04
C LEU A 39 -4.06 -5.72 0.17
N MET A 40 -4.69 -5.59 1.31
CA MET A 40 -6.03 -6.12 1.59
C MET A 40 -6.93 -4.97 1.99
N ASN A 41 -8.16 -4.93 1.49
CA ASN A 41 -9.11 -3.90 1.88
C ASN A 41 -9.54 -4.11 3.34
N GLU A 42 -9.60 -3.02 4.12
CA GLU A 42 -10.01 -3.05 5.53
C GLU A 42 -11.49 -3.41 5.72
N ARG A 43 -12.34 -3.05 4.75
CA ARG A 43 -13.80 -3.30 4.79
C ARG A 43 -14.21 -4.62 4.18
N ASP A 44 -13.42 -5.13 3.23
CA ASP A 44 -13.71 -6.36 2.48
C ASP A 44 -12.44 -7.19 2.33
N ASP A 45 -12.27 -8.19 3.17
CA ASP A 45 -11.09 -9.07 3.16
C ASP A 45 -10.97 -9.93 1.89
N LEU A 46 -12.03 -10.03 1.08
CA LEU A 46 -11.97 -10.69 -0.24
C LEU A 46 -11.30 -9.80 -1.29
N GLU A 47 -11.30 -8.48 -1.09
CA GLU A 47 -10.68 -7.55 -2.02
C GLU A 47 -9.18 -7.39 -1.72
N MET A 48 -8.37 -8.07 -2.50
CA MET A 48 -6.92 -8.07 -2.41
C MET A 48 -6.29 -7.54 -3.70
N GLN A 49 -5.20 -6.79 -3.58
CA GLN A 49 -4.42 -6.34 -4.73
C GLN A 49 -2.93 -6.37 -4.42
N THR A 50 -2.11 -6.53 -5.46
CA THR A 50 -0.65 -6.43 -5.34
C THR A 50 -0.17 -5.21 -6.12
N LEU A 51 0.56 -4.32 -5.45
CA LEU A 51 1.07 -3.09 -6.05
C LEU A 51 2.56 -2.92 -5.78
N SER A 52 3.27 -2.28 -6.70
CA SER A 52 4.67 -1.93 -6.45
C SER A 52 4.77 -0.84 -5.37
N GLU A 53 5.79 -0.91 -4.53
CA GLU A 53 6.11 0.10 -3.52
C GLU A 53 6.15 1.50 -4.14
N VAL A 54 6.74 1.63 -5.34
CA VAL A 54 6.83 2.88 -6.08
C VAL A 54 5.47 3.53 -6.40
N ALA A 55 4.43 2.73 -6.60
CA ALA A 55 3.07 3.24 -6.84
C ALA A 55 2.39 3.65 -5.52
N LEU A 56 2.71 2.96 -4.42
CA LEU A 56 2.16 3.25 -3.10
C LEU A 56 2.79 4.50 -2.46
N ILE A 57 4.07 4.76 -2.71
CA ILE A 57 4.73 6.01 -2.28
C ILE A 57 4.32 7.22 -3.13
N ASP A 58 3.71 7.00 -4.31
CA ASP A 58 3.21 8.09 -5.13
C ASP A 58 1.94 8.68 -4.53
N ARG A 59 2.09 9.85 -3.92
CA ARG A 59 1.02 10.63 -3.27
C ARG A 59 -0.12 11.06 -4.20
N LYS A 60 0.05 10.93 -5.52
CA LYS A 60 -1.01 11.16 -6.51
C LYS A 60 -1.90 9.95 -6.70
N LEU A 61 -1.40 8.74 -6.40
CA LEU A 61 -2.13 7.49 -6.52
C LEU A 61 -2.67 7.04 -5.16
N TYR A 62 -1.78 6.99 -4.17
CA TYR A 62 -2.08 6.52 -2.83
C TYR A 62 -1.56 7.48 -1.76
N GLN A 63 -2.32 7.63 -0.69
CA GLN A 63 -1.90 8.38 0.49
C GLN A 63 -1.82 7.44 1.67
N LYS A 64 -0.67 7.44 2.35
CA LYS A 64 -0.50 6.71 3.61
C LYS A 64 -1.34 7.38 4.69
N VAL A 65 -2.20 6.61 5.34
CA VAL A 65 -2.99 7.05 6.49
C VAL A 65 -2.09 6.92 7.71
N ALA A 66 -1.69 8.05 8.29
CA ALA A 66 -0.99 8.05 9.56
C ALA A 66 -2.00 7.69 10.67
N THR A 67 -1.84 6.51 11.28
CA THR A 67 -2.49 6.20 12.54
C THR A 67 -1.88 7.08 13.63
N HIS A 68 -2.68 7.96 14.22
CA HIS A 68 -2.31 8.81 15.36
C HIS A 68 -2.37 8.00 16.67
#